data_AF-A0A7Z9G914-F1
#
_entry.id   AF-A0A7Z9G914-F1
#
_cell.length_a   1.000
_cell.length_b   1.000
_cell.length_c   1.000
_cell.angle_alpha   90.00
_cell.angle_beta   90.00
_cell.angle_gamma   90.00
#
_symmetry.space_group_name_H-M   'P 1'
#
loop_
_entity.id
_entity.type
_entity.pdbx_description
1 polymer ?
#
loop_
_entity_poly.entity_id
_entity_poly.type
_entity_poly.pdbx_seq_one_letter_code
_entity_poly.pdbx_strand_id
1 'polypeptide(L)'
;MNILENSSPVREDRLNFIEQLLDDGDLDQALFVSKQHLKRFPDDPEALLLRGHILVEAGNFEDALKNYIKAQELVPDWEDAALIHAGVLLDLGHLNESQAALSELVESHPDNAHVHHTLAIALEFSENQLGAHRHYQQAARLNPKHYSLPFRVSDEQIRHLASKIVIHLRSSQSASHEPVEVIVSEHPTLEIMDRNGRPLSPLTLGFGIQNAGEMSGTQIYLFKRNIERVCINLSEIKEQLAITLEHELTHLQLESTES
;
A
#
# COMPACT_ATOMS: atom_id res chain seq x y z
N MET A 1 30.58 21.46 -0.95
CA MET A 1 29.98 20.24 -0.39
C MET A 1 31.08 19.20 -0.32
N ASN A 2 31.47 18.78 0.88
CA ASN A 2 32.69 17.99 1.10
C ASN A 2 32.36 16.51 0.93
N ILE A 3 32.67 15.94 -0.23
CA ILE A 3 32.37 14.53 -0.60
C ILE A 3 33.00 13.53 0.40
N LEU A 4 33.99 13.98 1.18
CA LEU A 4 34.68 13.19 2.20
C LEU A 4 33.90 13.02 3.53
N GLU A 5 32.87 13.83 3.82
CA GLU A 5 32.00 13.60 5.01
C GLU A 5 30.88 12.58 4.73
N ASN A 6 30.47 12.42 3.46
CA ASN A 6 29.42 11.47 3.05
C ASN A 6 29.87 9.99 3.05
N SER A 7 31.17 9.72 3.24
CA SER A 7 31.75 8.38 3.27
C SER A 7 32.35 8.02 4.64
N SER A 8 31.94 8.71 5.71
CA SER A 8 32.36 8.37 7.07
C SER A 8 31.65 7.09 7.55
N PRO A 9 32.38 6.11 8.14
CA PRO A 9 31.76 4.92 8.75
C PRO A 9 30.64 5.27 9.75
N VAL A 10 30.77 6.40 10.46
CA VAL A 10 29.77 6.88 11.42
C VAL A 10 28.45 7.29 10.74
N ARG A 11 28.51 7.77 9.49
CA ARG A 11 27.30 8.07 8.70
C ARG A 11 26.62 6.77 8.30
N GLU A 12 27.36 5.85 7.69
CA GLU A 12 26.85 4.57 7.19
C GLU A 12 26.29 3.71 8.34
N ASP A 13 27.00 3.59 9.45
CA ASP A 13 26.54 2.90 10.66
C ASP A 13 25.21 3.46 11.18
N ARG A 14 25.01 4.78 11.07
CA ARG A 14 23.79 5.44 11.53
C ARG A 14 22.63 5.24 10.56
N LEU A 15 22.88 5.21 9.26
CA LEU A 15 21.85 4.90 8.25
C LEU A 15 21.38 3.45 8.39
N ASN A 16 22.31 2.50 8.51
CA ASN A 16 22.00 1.10 8.76
C ASN A 16 21.21 0.91 10.05
N PHE A 17 21.50 1.70 11.10
CA PHE A 17 20.73 1.66 12.32
C PHE A 17 19.30 2.23 12.16
N ILE A 18 19.12 3.27 11.33
CA ILE A 18 17.79 3.80 11.01
C ILE A 18 16.98 2.75 10.25
N GLU A 19 17.59 2.10 9.26
CA GLU A 19 16.96 1.03 8.47
C GLU A 19 16.57 -0.17 9.35
N GLN A 20 17.46 -0.62 10.24
CA GLN A 20 17.16 -1.69 11.19
C GLN A 20 15.96 -1.34 12.09
N LEU A 21 15.88 -0.11 12.61
CA LEU A 21 14.76 0.33 13.43
C LEU A 21 13.43 0.36 12.65
N LEU A 22 13.50 0.71 11.36
CA LEU A 22 12.35 0.67 10.47
C LEU A 22 11.89 -0.78 10.25
N ASP A 23 12.82 -1.70 9.98
CA ASP A 23 12.55 -3.13 9.80
C ASP A 23 11.98 -3.77 11.08
N ASP A 24 12.46 -3.33 12.25
CA ASP A 24 11.96 -3.77 13.56
C ASP A 24 10.59 -3.14 13.92
N GLY A 25 10.11 -2.18 13.12
CA GLY A 25 8.84 -1.46 13.33
C GLY A 25 8.87 -0.41 14.46
N ASP A 26 10.06 -0.06 14.98
CA ASP A 26 10.21 0.99 15.99
C ASP A 26 10.24 2.37 15.33
N LEU A 27 9.07 2.78 14.83
CA LEU A 27 8.90 4.02 14.05
C LEU A 27 9.27 5.27 14.85
N ASP A 28 9.00 5.29 16.15
CA ASP A 28 9.30 6.43 17.02
C ASP A 28 10.82 6.61 17.16
N GLN A 29 11.55 5.53 17.43
CA GLN A 29 13.00 5.58 17.53
C GLN A 29 13.64 5.84 16.16
N ALA A 30 13.15 5.21 15.09
CA ALA A 30 13.62 5.43 13.72
C ALA A 30 13.47 6.92 13.32
N LEU A 31 12.31 7.52 13.63
CA LEU A 31 12.04 8.93 13.36
C LEU A 31 12.93 9.85 14.21
N PHE A 32 13.17 9.50 15.48
CA PHE A 32 14.07 10.26 16.34
C PHE A 32 15.51 10.24 15.80
N VAL A 33 16.04 9.05 15.49
CA VAL A 33 17.42 8.87 15.03
C VAL A 33 17.63 9.55 13.69
N SER A 34 16.71 9.39 12.74
CA SER A 34 16.76 10.06 11.43
C SER A 34 16.72 11.58 11.56
N LYS A 35 15.90 12.15 12.46
CA LYS A 35 15.89 13.60 12.76
C LYS A 35 17.24 14.07 13.30
N GLN A 36 17.88 13.32 14.19
CA GLN A 36 19.20 13.70 14.72
C GLN A 36 20.29 13.61 13.64
N HIS A 37 20.22 12.60 12.77
CA HIS A 37 21.12 12.47 11.64
C HIS A 37 21.01 13.67 10.70
N LEU A 38 19.79 14.00 10.28
CA LEU A 38 19.51 15.12 9.37
C LEU A 38 19.79 16.49 10.00
N LYS A 39 19.85 16.62 11.33
CA LYS A 39 20.37 17.85 11.96
C LYS A 39 21.86 18.04 11.71
N ARG A 40 22.62 16.94 11.63
CA ARG A 40 24.07 16.96 11.38
C ARG A 40 24.39 16.97 9.88
N PHE A 41 23.63 16.22 9.10
CA PHE A 41 23.77 16.04 7.66
C PHE A 41 22.44 16.36 6.97
N PRO A 42 22.07 17.65 6.83
CA PRO A 42 20.73 18.06 6.37
C PRO A 42 20.41 17.69 4.92
N ASP A 43 21.45 17.45 4.11
CA ASP A 43 21.35 17.14 2.69
C ASP A 43 21.89 15.73 2.41
N ASP A 44 21.69 14.81 3.35
CA ASP A 44 21.95 13.39 3.16
C ASP A 44 20.74 12.74 2.46
N PRO A 45 20.84 12.39 1.17
CA PRO A 45 19.69 11.92 0.40
C PRO A 45 19.18 10.55 0.90
N GLU A 46 20.05 9.67 1.38
CA GLU A 46 19.67 8.36 1.95
C GLU A 46 18.92 8.53 3.27
N ALA A 47 19.37 9.44 4.15
CA ALA A 47 18.65 9.73 5.38
C ALA A 47 17.28 10.39 5.11
N LEU A 48 17.18 11.23 4.08
CA LEU A 48 15.91 11.82 3.65
C LEU A 48 14.96 10.73 3.13
N LEU A 49 15.45 9.82 2.29
CA LEU A 49 14.67 8.68 1.80
C LEU A 49 14.15 7.81 2.95
N LEU A 50 15.05 7.35 3.84
CA LEU A 50 14.69 6.53 5.00
C LEU A 50 13.69 7.24 5.91
N ARG A 51 13.88 8.54 6.18
CA ARG A 51 12.92 9.31 6.97
C ARG A 51 11.57 9.43 6.26
N GLY A 52 11.57 9.56 4.94
CA GLY A 52 10.36 9.48 4.13
C GLY A 52 9.60 8.18 4.39
N HIS A 53 10.29 7.04 4.38
CA HIS A 53 9.67 5.72 4.62
C HIS A 53 9.08 5.63 6.02
N ILE A 54 9.86 6.03 7.02
CA ILE A 54 9.42 6.08 8.41
C ILE A 54 8.14 6.92 8.55
N LEU A 55 8.06 8.04 7.84
CA LEU A 55 6.89 8.93 7.87
C LEU A 55 5.67 8.31 7.15
N VAL A 56 5.87 7.56 6.07
CA VAL A 56 4.80 6.79 5.41
C VAL A 56 4.24 5.74 6.36
N GLU A 57 5.10 4.94 6.99
CA GLU A 57 4.69 3.91 7.95
C GLU A 57 4.00 4.53 9.18
N ALA A 58 4.43 5.72 9.60
CA ALA A 58 3.77 6.49 10.66
C ALA A 58 2.49 7.21 10.20
N GLY A 59 2.11 7.11 8.91
CA GLY A 59 0.92 7.73 8.33
C GLY A 59 0.99 9.24 8.13
N ASN A 60 2.19 9.84 8.18
CA ASN A 60 2.46 11.25 7.92
C ASN A 60 3.01 11.45 6.50
N PHE A 61 2.13 11.30 5.52
CA PHE A 61 2.48 11.23 4.12
C PHE A 61 2.94 12.57 3.54
N GLU A 62 2.37 13.70 3.96
CA GLU A 62 2.75 15.02 3.44
C GLU A 62 4.19 15.38 3.82
N ASP A 63 4.62 15.04 5.03
CA ASP A 63 6.02 15.21 5.41
C ASP A 63 6.92 14.18 4.72
N ALA A 64 6.42 12.96 4.46
CA ALA A 64 7.17 11.98 3.67
C ALA A 64 7.47 12.49 2.27
N LEU A 65 6.46 12.99 1.55
CA LEU A 65 6.60 13.59 0.21
C LEU A 65 7.66 14.69 0.17
N LYS A 66 7.70 15.58 1.17
CA LYS A 66 8.74 16.63 1.26
C LYS A 66 10.16 16.05 1.36
N ASN A 67 10.33 14.95 2.10
CA ASN A 67 11.65 14.31 2.22
C ASN A 67 12.04 13.62 0.91
N TYR A 68 11.10 12.95 0.24
CA TYR A 68 11.35 12.34 -1.07
C TYR A 68 11.72 13.37 -2.13
N ILE A 69 10.95 14.45 -2.25
CA ILE A 69 11.24 15.55 -3.19
C ILE A 69 12.65 16.09 -2.93
N LYS A 70 13.00 16.35 -1.67
CA LYS A 70 14.35 16.83 -1.33
C LYS A 70 15.45 15.81 -1.67
N ALA A 71 15.21 14.52 -1.44
CA ALA A 71 16.17 13.47 -1.81
C ALA A 71 16.39 13.42 -3.34
N GLN A 72 15.31 13.54 -4.13
CA GLN A 72 15.37 13.59 -5.58
C GLN A 72 16.04 14.87 -6.11
N GLU A 73 15.82 16.02 -5.48
CA GLU A 73 16.52 17.26 -5.82
C GLU A 73 18.05 17.13 -5.63
N LEU A 74 18.48 16.35 -4.64
CA LEU A 74 19.90 16.08 -4.36
C LEU A 74 20.49 15.03 -5.29
N VAL A 75 19.70 14.02 -5.67
CA VAL A 75 20.10 12.94 -6.59
C VAL A 75 18.99 12.71 -7.64
N PRO A 76 19.00 13.50 -8.74
CA PRO A 76 17.92 13.46 -9.74
C PRO A 76 17.73 12.11 -10.44
N ASP A 77 18.81 11.37 -10.66
CA ASP A 77 18.78 10.07 -11.36
C ASP A 77 18.65 8.88 -10.39
N TRP A 78 18.13 9.11 -9.17
CA TRP A 78 17.91 8.04 -8.21
C TRP A 78 16.58 7.33 -8.46
N GLU A 79 16.64 6.32 -9.34
CA GLU A 79 15.51 5.50 -9.76
C GLU A 79 14.66 4.98 -8.59
N ASP A 80 15.29 4.35 -7.58
CA ASP A 80 14.56 3.78 -6.44
C ASP A 80 13.80 4.85 -5.66
N ALA A 81 14.44 5.99 -5.36
CA ALA A 81 13.81 7.09 -4.65
C ALA A 81 12.62 7.67 -5.43
N ALA A 82 12.74 7.78 -6.75
CA ALA A 82 11.66 8.24 -7.61
C ALA A 82 10.50 7.25 -7.67
N LEU A 83 10.79 5.96 -7.70
CA LEU A 83 9.78 4.91 -7.69
C LEU A 83 9.01 4.88 -6.37
N ILE A 84 9.71 5.00 -5.25
CA ILE A 84 9.11 5.09 -3.91
C ILE A 84 8.21 6.32 -3.81
N HIS A 85 8.69 7.49 -4.24
CA HIS A 85 7.88 8.71 -4.28
C HIS A 85 6.58 8.50 -5.08
N ALA A 86 6.68 7.92 -6.27
CA ALA A 86 5.52 7.67 -7.11
C ALA A 86 4.55 6.62 -6.52
N GLY A 87 5.07 5.63 -5.79
CA GLY A 87 4.27 4.68 -5.01
C GLY A 87 3.50 5.36 -3.87
N VAL A 88 4.13 6.29 -3.16
CA VAL A 88 3.47 7.04 -2.08
C VAL A 88 2.39 7.98 -2.63
N LEU A 89 2.64 8.60 -3.79
CA LEU A 89 1.60 9.35 -4.49
C LEU A 89 0.41 8.46 -4.87
N LEU A 90 0.66 7.22 -5.29
CA LEU A 90 -0.40 6.24 -5.55
C LEU A 90 -1.16 5.93 -4.25
N ASP A 91 -0.47 5.64 -3.15
CA ASP A 91 -1.09 5.31 -1.86
C ASP A 91 -1.97 6.45 -1.31
N LEU A 92 -1.60 7.70 -1.57
CA LEU A 92 -2.37 8.88 -1.24
C LEU A 92 -3.56 9.16 -2.17
N GLY A 93 -3.70 8.39 -3.26
CA GLY A 93 -4.70 8.65 -4.29
C GLY A 93 -4.36 9.83 -5.20
N HIS A 94 -3.12 10.33 -5.19
CA HIS A 94 -2.62 11.33 -6.13
C HIS A 94 -2.31 10.68 -7.49
N LEU A 95 -3.34 10.06 -8.09
CA LEU A 95 -3.21 9.15 -9.24
C LEU A 95 -2.54 9.79 -10.45
N ASN A 96 -2.88 11.04 -10.76
CA ASN A 96 -2.34 11.75 -11.92
C ASN A 96 -0.84 12.04 -11.77
N GLU A 97 -0.41 12.46 -10.58
CA GLU A 97 0.99 12.75 -10.28
C GLU A 97 1.82 11.45 -10.26
N SER A 98 1.28 10.40 -9.63
CA SER A 98 1.89 9.07 -9.64
C SER A 98 2.06 8.54 -11.06
N GLN A 99 1.01 8.60 -11.89
CA GLN A 99 1.06 8.11 -13.27
C GLN A 99 2.07 8.89 -14.12
N ALA A 100 2.16 10.22 -13.95
CA ALA A 100 3.14 11.04 -14.65
C ALA A 100 4.58 10.64 -14.28
N ALA A 101 4.88 10.55 -12.97
CA ALA A 101 6.20 10.15 -12.48
C ALA A 101 6.57 8.72 -12.93
N LEU A 102 5.63 7.78 -12.87
CA LEU A 102 5.86 6.39 -13.32
C LEU A 102 6.06 6.29 -14.83
N SER A 103 5.41 7.13 -15.62
CA SER A 103 5.61 7.16 -17.07
C SER A 103 7.01 7.63 -17.44
N GLU A 104 7.52 8.67 -16.76
CA GLU A 104 8.90 9.13 -16.91
C GLU A 104 9.92 8.05 -16.49
N LEU A 105 9.65 7.34 -15.40
CA LEU A 105 10.48 6.20 -14.97
C LEU A 105 10.47 5.05 -15.98
N VAL A 106 9.35 4.77 -16.65
CA VAL A 106 9.32 3.76 -17.73
C VAL A 106 10.15 4.20 -18.93
N GLU A 107 10.15 5.49 -19.28
CA GLU A 107 10.93 6.01 -20.41
C GLU A 107 12.44 5.95 -20.14
N SER A 108 12.86 6.25 -18.90
CA SER A 108 14.27 6.25 -18.48
C SER A 108 14.78 4.85 -18.10
N HIS A 109 13.92 4.02 -17.49
CA HIS A 109 14.26 2.68 -16.98
C HIS A 109 13.28 1.61 -17.53
N PRO A 110 13.27 1.35 -18.85
CA PRO A 110 12.29 0.48 -19.51
C PRO A 110 12.40 -1.02 -19.14
N ASP A 111 13.45 -1.41 -18.45
CA ASP A 111 13.69 -2.78 -17.98
C ASP A 111 13.41 -2.96 -16.48
N ASN A 112 12.94 -1.93 -15.78
CA ASN A 112 12.53 -2.06 -14.38
C ASN A 112 11.12 -2.64 -14.28
N ALA A 113 11.05 -3.89 -13.81
CA ALA A 113 9.81 -4.63 -13.63
C ALA A 113 8.88 -3.99 -12.57
N HIS A 114 9.42 -3.41 -11.50
CA HIS A 114 8.65 -2.78 -10.44
C HIS A 114 7.98 -1.51 -10.93
N VAL A 115 8.70 -0.65 -11.67
CA VAL A 115 8.13 0.56 -12.28
C VAL A 115 6.93 0.19 -13.19
N HIS A 116 7.09 -0.83 -14.03
CA HIS A 116 5.99 -1.32 -14.86
C HIS A 116 4.81 -1.85 -14.05
N HIS A 117 5.06 -2.60 -12.98
CA HIS A 117 4.00 -3.10 -12.12
C HIS A 117 3.22 -1.95 -11.45
N THR A 118 3.92 -0.98 -10.87
CA THR A 118 3.30 0.17 -10.19
C THR A 118 2.54 1.06 -11.18
N LEU A 119 3.07 1.28 -12.39
CA LEU A 119 2.35 2.00 -13.44
C LEU A 119 1.07 1.26 -13.86
N ALA A 120 1.12 -0.07 -13.93
CA ALA A 120 -0.06 -0.86 -14.26
C ALA A 120 -1.17 -0.67 -13.21
N ILE A 121 -0.82 -0.61 -11.93
CA ILE A 121 -1.79 -0.32 -10.85
C ILE A 121 -2.38 1.08 -11.04
N ALA A 122 -1.53 2.11 -11.19
CA ALA A 122 -2.00 3.49 -11.40
C ALA A 122 -2.97 3.60 -12.60
N LEU A 123 -2.70 2.86 -13.68
CA LEU A 123 -3.56 2.80 -14.87
C LEU A 123 -4.89 2.05 -14.65
N GLU A 124 -4.95 1.05 -13.76
CA GLU A 124 -6.23 0.42 -13.39
C GLU A 124 -7.15 1.42 -12.69
N PHE A 125 -6.59 2.28 -11.83
CA PHE A 125 -7.33 3.32 -11.13
C PHE A 125 -7.84 4.45 -12.03
N SER A 126 -7.17 4.71 -13.15
CA SER A 126 -7.63 5.66 -14.19
C SER A 126 -8.48 4.99 -15.30
N GLU A 127 -9.00 3.78 -15.04
CA GLU A 127 -9.82 2.98 -15.97
C GLU A 127 -9.13 2.61 -17.29
N ASN A 128 -7.81 2.77 -17.39
CA ASN A 128 -7.03 2.37 -18.57
C ASN A 128 -6.60 0.89 -18.49
N GLN A 129 -7.59 0.01 -18.59
CA GLN A 129 -7.40 -1.43 -18.46
C GLN A 129 -6.43 -2.02 -19.50
N LEU A 130 -6.44 -1.48 -20.72
CA LEU A 130 -5.55 -1.96 -21.79
C LEU A 130 -4.10 -1.58 -21.52
N GLY A 131 -3.85 -0.35 -21.06
CA GLY A 131 -2.53 0.11 -20.64
C GLY A 131 -2.01 -0.70 -19.46
N ALA A 132 -2.83 -0.86 -18.42
CA ALA A 132 -2.51 -1.67 -17.26
C ALA A 132 -2.09 -3.10 -17.64
N HIS A 133 -2.88 -3.77 -18.49
CA HIS A 133 -2.56 -5.14 -18.91
C HIS A 133 -1.20 -5.26 -19.61
N ARG A 134 -0.85 -4.30 -20.49
CA ARG A 134 0.46 -4.29 -21.17
C ARG A 134 1.61 -4.15 -20.18
N HIS A 135 1.47 -3.28 -19.18
CA HIS A 135 2.51 -3.07 -18.19
C HIS A 135 2.63 -4.24 -17.20
N TYR A 136 1.52 -4.89 -16.81
CA TYR A 136 1.59 -6.16 -16.06
C TYR A 136 2.32 -7.25 -16.85
N GLN A 137 2.03 -7.39 -18.14
CA GLN A 137 2.73 -8.35 -19.00
C GLN A 137 4.23 -8.05 -19.08
N GLN A 138 4.60 -6.78 -19.20
CA GLN A 138 5.99 -6.36 -19.24
C GLN A 138 6.70 -6.64 -17.90
N ALA A 139 6.08 -6.30 -16.76
CA ALA A 139 6.62 -6.60 -15.42
C ALA A 139 6.85 -8.10 -15.23
N ALA A 140 5.86 -8.93 -15.57
CA ALA A 140 5.95 -10.39 -15.51
C ALA A 140 7.00 -10.95 -16.50
N ARG A 141 7.21 -10.32 -17.65
CA ARG A 141 8.26 -10.72 -18.60
C ARG A 141 9.66 -10.43 -18.06
N LEU A 142 9.85 -9.26 -17.44
CA LEU A 142 11.14 -8.81 -16.92
C LEU A 142 11.53 -9.56 -15.64
N ASN A 143 10.57 -9.84 -14.76
CA ASN A 143 10.81 -10.63 -13.54
C ASN A 143 9.64 -11.60 -13.24
N PRO A 144 9.60 -12.75 -13.93
CA PRO A 144 8.50 -13.73 -13.81
C PRO A 144 8.46 -14.48 -12.47
N LYS A 145 9.52 -14.38 -11.66
CA LYS A 145 9.55 -14.99 -10.32
C LYS A 145 8.81 -14.15 -9.29
N HIS A 146 8.76 -12.84 -9.50
CA HIS A 146 8.19 -11.90 -8.55
C HIS A 146 6.86 -11.32 -9.02
N TYR A 147 6.70 -11.08 -10.33
CA TYR A 147 5.45 -10.55 -10.87
C TYR A 147 4.71 -11.60 -11.70
N SER A 148 3.41 -11.71 -11.45
CA SER A 148 2.45 -12.50 -12.20
C SER A 148 1.36 -11.61 -12.79
N LEU A 149 0.64 -12.13 -13.78
CA LEU A 149 -0.56 -11.46 -14.26
C LEU A 149 -1.67 -11.56 -13.20
N PRO A 150 -2.46 -10.48 -12.99
CA PRO A 150 -3.60 -10.54 -12.10
C PRO A 150 -4.59 -11.64 -12.52
N PHE A 151 -5.03 -12.47 -11.56
CA PHE A 151 -6.01 -13.51 -11.81
C PHE A 151 -7.41 -12.92 -11.80
N ARG A 152 -8.04 -12.80 -12.98
CA ARG A 152 -9.38 -12.20 -13.10
C ARG A 152 -10.48 -13.14 -12.59
N VAL A 153 -11.38 -12.61 -11.78
CA VAL A 153 -12.47 -13.33 -11.13
C VAL A 153 -13.79 -12.56 -11.27
N SER A 154 -14.94 -13.23 -11.27
CA SER A 154 -16.22 -12.52 -11.29
C SER A 154 -16.66 -12.07 -9.89
N ASP A 155 -17.44 -10.99 -9.84
CA ASP A 155 -18.04 -10.51 -8.60
C ASP A 155 -18.88 -11.59 -7.92
N GLU A 156 -19.60 -12.40 -8.70
CA GLU A 156 -20.42 -13.51 -8.21
C GLU A 156 -19.56 -14.57 -7.51
N GLN A 157 -18.40 -14.90 -8.08
CA GLN A 157 -17.46 -15.83 -7.46
C GLN A 157 -16.92 -15.30 -6.14
N ILE A 158 -16.51 -14.02 -6.08
CA ILE A 158 -16.05 -13.39 -4.84
C ILE A 158 -17.18 -13.41 -3.79
N ARG A 159 -18.38 -12.94 -4.13
CA ARG A 159 -19.53 -12.92 -3.20
C ARG A 159 -19.88 -14.32 -2.69
N HIS A 160 -19.86 -15.32 -3.57
CA HIS A 160 -20.15 -16.71 -3.20
C HIS A 160 -19.10 -17.29 -2.25
N LEU A 161 -17.81 -17.03 -2.49
CA LEU A 161 -16.74 -17.46 -1.60
C LEU A 161 -16.82 -16.72 -0.25
N ALA A 162 -16.95 -15.40 -0.28
CA ALA A 162 -17.02 -14.56 0.90
C ALA A 162 -18.21 -14.92 1.80
N SER A 163 -19.40 -15.12 1.23
CA SER A 163 -20.59 -15.51 2.02
C SER A 163 -20.38 -16.84 2.76
N LYS A 164 -19.79 -17.84 2.12
CA LYS A 164 -19.45 -19.13 2.77
C LYS A 164 -18.45 -18.94 3.91
N ILE A 165 -17.43 -18.11 3.69
CA ILE A 165 -16.41 -17.80 4.68
C ILE A 165 -17.04 -17.10 5.90
N VAL A 166 -17.83 -16.05 5.67
CA VAL A 166 -18.54 -15.32 6.75
C VAL A 166 -19.44 -16.25 7.56
N ILE A 167 -20.22 -17.11 6.91
CA ILE A 167 -21.06 -18.11 7.60
C ILE A 167 -20.19 -19.03 8.48
N HIS A 168 -19.07 -19.49 7.95
CA HIS A 168 -18.17 -20.37 8.69
C HIS A 168 -17.53 -19.68 9.90
N LEU A 169 -16.96 -18.49 9.71
CA LEU A 169 -16.33 -17.69 10.77
C LEU A 169 -17.32 -17.33 11.89
N ARG A 170 -18.58 -17.06 11.55
CA ARG A 170 -19.61 -16.73 12.55
C ARG A 170 -20.20 -17.94 13.24
N SER A 171 -20.13 -19.13 12.64
CA SER A 171 -20.57 -20.36 13.27
C SER A 171 -19.64 -20.83 14.40
N SER A 172 -18.37 -20.43 14.36
CA SER A 172 -17.35 -20.77 15.35
C SER A 172 -17.22 -19.75 16.48
N GLN A 173 -17.72 -18.52 16.30
CA GLN A 173 -17.71 -17.46 17.31
C GLN A 173 -19.09 -17.36 17.98
N SER A 174 -19.15 -17.08 19.30
CA SER A 174 -20.40 -16.67 19.98
C SER A 174 -20.76 -15.23 19.58
N ALA A 175 -20.84 -14.96 18.29
CA ALA A 175 -20.88 -13.63 17.72
C ALA A 175 -22.29 -13.02 17.80
N SER A 176 -22.32 -11.69 17.83
CA SER A 176 -23.51 -10.84 17.60
C SER A 176 -24.37 -11.40 16.46
N HIS A 177 -25.69 -11.28 16.53
CA HIS A 177 -26.62 -11.71 15.46
C HIS A 177 -26.79 -10.66 14.35
N GLU A 178 -26.02 -9.58 14.39
CA GLU A 178 -26.10 -8.51 13.39
C GLU A 178 -25.81 -9.00 11.98
N PRO A 179 -26.54 -8.55 10.95
CA PRO A 179 -26.29 -8.96 9.58
C PRO A 179 -24.90 -8.46 9.13
N VAL A 180 -24.17 -9.32 8.42
CA VAL A 180 -22.93 -8.95 7.73
C VAL A 180 -23.22 -8.96 6.23
N GLU A 181 -23.13 -7.79 5.61
CA GLU A 181 -23.23 -7.61 4.18
C GLU A 181 -21.83 -7.51 3.57
N VAL A 182 -21.54 -8.34 2.57
CA VAL A 182 -20.28 -8.27 1.82
C VAL A 182 -20.53 -7.54 0.50
N ILE A 183 -19.84 -6.43 0.31
CA ILE A 183 -19.91 -5.59 -0.88
C ILE A 183 -18.64 -5.79 -1.69
N VAL A 184 -18.79 -6.11 -2.98
CA VAL A 184 -17.65 -6.22 -3.90
C VAL A 184 -17.59 -4.95 -4.73
N SER A 185 -16.48 -4.23 -4.63
CA SER A 185 -16.16 -3.05 -5.43
C SER A 185 -14.91 -3.35 -6.28
N GLU A 186 -14.75 -2.65 -7.40
CA GLU A 186 -13.53 -2.76 -8.21
C GLU A 186 -12.31 -2.22 -7.42
N HIS A 187 -12.46 -1.07 -6.77
CA HIS A 187 -11.40 -0.35 -6.04
C HIS A 187 -11.96 0.38 -4.80
N PRO A 188 -11.11 0.77 -3.84
CA PRO A 188 -11.46 1.75 -2.81
C PRO A 188 -11.83 3.09 -3.45
N THR A 189 -12.97 3.67 -3.05
CA THR A 189 -13.37 5.02 -3.49
C THR A 189 -12.87 6.06 -2.49
N LEU A 190 -12.68 7.31 -2.94
CA LEU A 190 -12.30 8.43 -2.07
C LEU A 190 -13.36 8.73 -0.98
N GLU A 191 -14.58 8.22 -1.14
CA GLU A 191 -15.66 8.36 -0.16
C GLU A 191 -15.50 7.41 1.02
N ILE A 192 -14.82 6.28 0.83
CA ILE A 192 -14.51 5.34 1.90
C ILE A 192 -13.24 5.82 2.58
N MET A 193 -13.40 6.34 3.78
CA MET A 193 -12.29 6.84 4.60
C MET A 193 -11.95 5.86 5.72
N ASP A 194 -10.68 5.81 6.07
CA ASP A 194 -10.22 5.20 7.30
C ASP A 194 -10.73 5.97 8.53
N ARG A 195 -10.41 5.47 9.71
CA ARG A 195 -10.83 6.05 10.99
C ARG A 195 -10.29 7.45 11.26
N ASN A 196 -9.21 7.83 10.58
CA ASN A 196 -8.60 9.15 10.69
C ASN A 196 -9.15 10.12 9.62
N GLY A 197 -10.17 9.71 8.85
CA GLY A 197 -10.76 10.52 7.79
C GLY A 197 -9.89 10.59 6.54
N ARG A 198 -8.96 9.64 6.35
CA ARG A 198 -8.07 9.59 5.19
C ARG A 198 -8.64 8.61 4.15
N PRO A 199 -8.45 8.85 2.85
CA PRO A 199 -8.78 7.84 1.84
C PRO A 199 -8.06 6.52 2.13
N LEU A 200 -8.73 5.39 1.87
CA LEU A 200 -8.07 4.09 1.91
C LEU A 200 -6.97 4.01 0.85
N SER A 201 -5.86 3.34 1.17
CA SER A 201 -4.84 3.04 0.17
C SER A 201 -5.48 2.28 -0.99
N PRO A 202 -5.19 2.66 -2.25
CA PRO A 202 -5.45 1.90 -3.46
C PRO A 202 -5.04 0.42 -3.44
N LEU A 203 -4.23 -0.01 -2.47
CA LEU A 203 -3.79 -1.40 -2.31
C LEU A 203 -4.59 -2.20 -1.28
N THR A 204 -5.49 -1.55 -0.52
CA THR A 204 -6.33 -2.17 0.51
C THR A 204 -7.13 -3.34 -0.06
N LEU A 205 -7.11 -4.52 0.55
CA LEU A 205 -7.84 -5.69 0.02
C LEU A 205 -9.31 -5.72 0.41
N GLY A 206 -9.62 -5.24 1.62
CA GLY A 206 -10.97 -5.09 2.11
C GLY A 206 -11.03 -4.13 3.30
N PHE A 207 -12.23 -3.70 3.66
CA PHE A 207 -12.45 -2.74 4.73
C PHE A 207 -13.84 -2.90 5.35
N GLY A 208 -13.88 -3.04 6.67
CA GLY A 208 -15.09 -3.15 7.46
C GLY A 208 -15.63 -1.79 7.93
N ILE A 209 -16.94 -1.61 7.84
CA ILE A 209 -17.68 -0.46 8.39
C ILE A 209 -18.80 -0.98 9.27
N GLN A 210 -18.88 -0.48 10.50
CA GLN A 210 -20.01 -0.71 11.39
C GLN A 210 -21.02 0.43 11.24
N ASN A 211 -22.23 0.11 10.78
CA ASN A 211 -23.30 1.11 10.67
C ASN A 211 -24.07 1.20 11.98
N ALA A 212 -24.25 2.43 12.48
CA ALA A 212 -25.08 2.74 13.64
C ALA A 212 -26.48 3.22 13.21
N GLY A 213 -27.53 2.82 13.94
CA GLY A 213 -28.90 3.31 13.73
C GLY A 213 -29.89 2.26 13.23
N GLU A 214 -30.96 2.68 12.53
CA GLU A 214 -32.07 1.81 12.09
C GLU A 214 -31.65 0.71 11.09
N MET A 215 -30.50 0.87 10.41
CA MET A 215 -29.84 -0.14 9.58
C MET A 215 -28.60 -0.72 10.27
N SER A 216 -28.73 -1.09 11.55
CA SER A 216 -27.65 -1.72 12.32
C SER A 216 -27.13 -2.97 11.62
N GLY A 217 -25.84 -2.98 11.30
CA GLY A 217 -25.20 -4.08 10.60
C GLY A 217 -23.76 -3.77 10.22
N THR A 218 -23.05 -4.84 9.88
CA THR A 218 -21.66 -4.77 9.44
C THR A 218 -21.61 -4.82 7.92
N GLN A 219 -20.95 -3.86 7.29
CA GLN A 219 -20.62 -3.90 5.87
C GLN A 219 -19.12 -4.17 5.71
N ILE A 220 -18.77 -5.14 4.89
CA ILE A 220 -17.37 -5.40 4.53
C ILE A 220 -17.22 -5.20 3.03
N TYR A 221 -16.40 -4.22 2.66
CA TYR A 221 -15.99 -3.98 1.30
C TYR A 221 -14.83 -4.91 0.95
N LEU A 222 -14.90 -5.55 -0.21
CA LEU A 222 -13.81 -6.31 -0.81
C LEU A 222 -13.44 -5.65 -2.13
N PHE A 223 -12.16 -5.32 -2.29
CA PHE A 223 -11.64 -4.59 -3.45
C PHE A 223 -11.06 -5.56 -4.45
N LYS A 224 -11.90 -5.91 -5.43
CA LYS A 224 -11.68 -6.98 -6.39
C LYS A 224 -10.35 -6.86 -7.12
N ARG A 225 -10.01 -5.69 -7.68
CA ARG A 225 -8.77 -5.55 -8.46
C ARG A 225 -7.54 -5.81 -7.61
N ASN A 226 -7.59 -5.42 -6.35
CA ASN A 226 -6.49 -5.60 -5.41
C ASN A 226 -6.33 -7.09 -5.06
N ILE A 227 -7.44 -7.80 -4.85
CA ILE A 227 -7.46 -9.26 -4.66
C ILE A 227 -6.95 -10.00 -5.90
N GLU A 228 -7.38 -9.60 -7.10
CA GLU A 228 -6.92 -10.17 -8.37
C GLU A 228 -5.41 -10.00 -8.57
N ARG A 229 -4.80 -8.93 -8.05
CA ARG A 229 -3.35 -8.69 -8.15
C ARG A 229 -2.51 -9.58 -7.25
N VAL A 230 -2.99 -9.85 -6.03
CA VAL A 230 -2.23 -10.62 -5.03
C VAL A 230 -2.43 -12.13 -5.16
N CYS A 231 -3.43 -12.58 -5.92
CA CYS A 231 -3.74 -14.00 -6.11
C CYS A 231 -3.49 -14.44 -7.55
N ILE A 232 -2.97 -15.66 -7.75
CA ILE A 232 -2.78 -16.24 -9.08
C ILE A 232 -3.81 -17.33 -9.44
N ASN A 233 -4.68 -17.72 -8.50
CA ASN A 233 -5.73 -18.72 -8.72
C ASN A 233 -6.90 -18.59 -7.71
N LEU A 234 -7.97 -19.36 -7.94
CA LEU A 234 -9.15 -19.36 -7.06
C LEU A 234 -8.89 -19.90 -5.65
N SER A 235 -7.90 -20.77 -5.45
CA SER A 235 -7.56 -21.28 -4.11
C SER A 235 -6.97 -20.16 -3.26
N GLU A 236 -6.01 -19.42 -3.82
CA GLU A 236 -5.42 -18.25 -3.17
C GLU A 236 -6.45 -17.15 -2.92
N ILE A 237 -7.37 -16.89 -3.87
CA ILE A 237 -8.48 -15.96 -3.61
C ILE A 237 -9.27 -16.40 -2.38
N LYS A 238 -9.61 -17.69 -2.27
CA LYS A 238 -10.37 -18.19 -1.12
C LYS A 238 -9.61 -18.00 0.19
N GLU A 239 -8.30 -18.28 0.20
CA GLU A 239 -7.42 -18.12 1.36
C GLU A 239 -7.29 -16.64 1.75
N GLN A 240 -7.02 -15.77 0.78
CA GLN A 240 -6.88 -14.33 1.00
C GLN A 240 -8.19 -13.70 1.49
N LEU A 241 -9.34 -14.10 0.92
CA LEU A 241 -10.64 -13.67 1.40
C LEU A 241 -10.89 -14.12 2.84
N ALA A 242 -10.45 -15.32 3.23
CA ALA A 242 -10.59 -15.79 4.61
C ALA A 242 -9.80 -14.92 5.59
N ILE A 243 -8.54 -14.63 5.26
CA ILE A 243 -7.67 -13.76 6.06
C ILE A 243 -8.28 -12.35 6.19
N THR A 244 -8.66 -11.74 5.06
CA THR A 244 -9.23 -10.39 5.06
C THR A 244 -10.54 -10.33 5.83
N LEU A 245 -11.48 -11.26 5.61
CA LEU A 245 -12.76 -11.25 6.30
C LEU A 245 -12.63 -11.54 7.81
N GLU A 246 -11.73 -12.43 8.20
CA GLU A 246 -11.45 -12.70 9.62
C GLU A 246 -10.86 -11.47 10.32
N HIS A 247 -9.91 -10.79 9.66
CA HIS A 247 -9.32 -9.54 10.16
C HIS A 247 -10.40 -8.47 10.40
N GLU A 248 -11.20 -8.16 9.37
CA GLU A 248 -12.23 -7.10 9.46
C GLU A 248 -13.30 -7.43 10.51
N LEU A 249 -13.79 -8.67 10.54
CA LEU A 249 -14.81 -9.06 11.53
C LEU A 249 -14.28 -9.01 12.96
N THR A 250 -13.06 -9.47 13.19
CA THR A 250 -12.44 -9.43 14.53
C THR A 250 -12.21 -7.99 14.97
N HIS A 251 -11.74 -7.15 14.07
CA HIS A 251 -11.46 -5.75 14.35
C HIS A 251 -12.72 -4.97 14.72
N LEU A 252 -13.81 -5.16 13.98
CA LEU A 252 -15.10 -4.52 14.27
C LEU A 252 -15.73 -5.01 15.58
N GLN A 253 -15.54 -6.30 15.94
CA GLN A 253 -16.00 -6.81 17.23
C GLN A 253 -15.31 -6.13 18.40
N LEU A 254 -13.99 -5.93 18.32
CA LEU A 254 -13.22 -5.26 19.38
C LEU A 254 -13.71 -3.82 19.58
N GLU A 255 -13.95 -3.09 18.50
CA GLU A 255 -14.50 -1.73 18.58
C GLU A 255 -15.87 -1.67 19.26
N SER A 256 -16.74 -2.65 18.96
CA SER A 256 -18.07 -2.71 19.58
C SER A 256 -18.02 -3.00 21.08
N THR A 257 -16.92 -3.54 21.60
CA THR A 257 -16.73 -3.82 23.04
C THR A 257 -16.08 -2.68 23.82
N GLU A 258 -15.42 -1.75 23.13
CA GLU A 258 -14.73 -0.59 23.72
C GLU A 258 -15.60 0.68 23.75
N SER A 259 -16.76 0.67 23.08
CA SER A 259 -17.73 1.78 23.00
C SER A 259 -18.90 1.65 23.99
#